data_AF-A0A6H1Z882-F1
#
_entry.id   AF-A0A6H1Z882-F1
#
_cell.length_a   1.000
_cell.length_b   1.000
_cell.length_c   1.000
_cell.angle_alpha   90.00
_cell.angle_beta   90.00
_cell.angle_gamma   90.00
#
_symmetry.space_group_name_H-M   'P 1'
#
loop_
_entity.id
_entity.type
_entity.pdbx_description
1 polymer ?
#
loop_
_entity_poly.entity_id
_entity_poly.type
_entity_poly.pdbx_seq_one_letter_code
_entity_poly.pdbx_strand_id
1 'polypeptide(L)'
;MKKVLKQFRYGEKGFTLIELLVVVAVLGVLAAVAVPNVGRFIGQGKIEAYDTELRNVVTATMGMMVESTTATLVGITTGDMDLVLTTDAPPLLLSDYMAGLDADGIVKTGCTYTFEADGTVTQASTP
;
A
#
# COMPACT_ATOMS: atom_id res chain seq x y z
N MET A 1 -6.98 68.37 23.24
CA MET A 1 -7.42 66.95 23.22
C MET A 1 -6.66 66.22 22.13
N LYS A 2 -6.52 64.91 22.30
CA LYS A 2 -5.50 64.02 21.73
C LYS A 2 -5.37 64.01 20.19
N LYS A 3 -4.10 64.11 19.75
CA LYS A 3 -3.43 63.40 18.63
C LYS A 3 -4.34 62.58 17.71
N VAL A 4 -4.52 63.02 16.46
CA VAL A 4 -4.78 62.12 15.33
C VAL A 4 -4.16 62.70 14.05
N LEU A 5 -2.87 62.46 13.79
CA LEU A 5 -2.38 62.42 12.41
C LEU A 5 -1.85 61.01 12.15
N LYS A 6 -2.63 60.29 11.36
CA LYS A 6 -2.45 58.91 10.95
C LYS A 6 -1.28 58.84 9.98
N GLN A 7 -0.13 58.30 10.42
CA GLN A 7 0.95 57.91 9.52
C GLN A 7 0.41 56.84 8.56
N PHE A 8 0.27 57.16 7.28
CA PHE A 8 0.16 56.14 6.23
C PHE A 8 1.47 55.36 6.21
N ARG A 9 1.43 54.12 6.68
CA ARG A 9 2.56 53.19 6.63
C ARG A 9 2.83 52.88 5.15
N TYR A 10 3.77 53.59 4.54
CA TYR A 10 4.43 53.16 3.31
C TYR A 10 5.25 51.91 3.66
N GLY A 11 4.66 50.73 3.56
CA GLY A 11 5.31 49.53 4.08
C GLY A 11 4.76 48.20 3.64
N GLU A 12 3.78 48.15 2.75
CA GLU A 12 3.32 46.89 2.16
C GLU A 12 3.65 46.94 0.67
N LYS A 13 4.83 46.40 0.31
CA LYS A 13 5.18 46.14 -1.08
C LYS A 13 4.17 45.13 -1.60
N GLY A 14 3.16 45.62 -2.32
CA GLY A 14 2.14 44.80 -2.96
C GLY A 14 2.79 43.86 -3.99
N PHE A 15 2.35 42.62 -3.97
CA PHE A 15 2.75 41.57 -4.92
C PHE A 15 2.44 42.03 -6.35
N THR A 16 3.43 42.07 -7.23
CA THR A 16 3.19 42.48 -8.62
C THR A 16 2.59 41.33 -9.42
N LEU A 17 1.72 41.64 -10.38
CA LEU A 17 1.13 40.61 -11.26
C LEU A 17 2.20 39.88 -12.09
N ILE A 18 3.29 40.57 -12.44
CA ILE A 18 4.41 39.98 -13.16
C ILE A 18 5.18 38.98 -12.29
N GLU A 19 5.36 39.26 -10.99
CA GLU A 19 5.95 38.29 -10.06
C GLU A 19 5.10 37.03 -9.95
N LEU A 20 3.77 37.16 -9.89
CA LEU A 20 2.87 36.00 -9.86
C LEU A 20 2.97 35.19 -11.16
N LEU A 21 3.02 35.87 -12.31
CA LEU A 21 3.10 35.25 -13.63
C LEU A 21 4.36 34.41 -13.80
N VAL A 22 5.53 34.94 -13.39
CA VAL A 22 6.79 34.19 -13.49
C VAL A 22 6.78 32.97 -12.57
N VAL A 23 6.22 33.09 -11.36
CA VAL A 23 6.13 31.97 -10.42
C VAL A 23 5.27 30.84 -10.97
N VAL A 24 4.08 31.13 -11.50
CA VAL A 24 3.22 30.07 -12.07
C VAL A 24 3.80 29.48 -13.35
N ALA A 25 4.55 30.26 -14.13
CA ALA A 25 5.26 29.74 -15.30
C ALA A 25 6.34 28.73 -14.91
N VAL A 26 7.16 29.03 -13.89
CA VAL A 26 8.17 28.09 -13.37
C VAL A 26 7.52 26.86 -12.73
N LEU A 27 6.48 27.04 -11.90
CA LEU A 27 5.74 25.93 -11.31
C LEU A 27 5.09 25.03 -12.38
N GLY A 28 4.60 25.61 -13.48
CA GLY A 28 4.06 24.86 -14.62
C GLY A 28 5.09 23.92 -15.26
N VAL A 29 6.31 24.42 -15.51
CA VAL A 29 7.41 23.60 -16.06
C VAL A 29 7.82 22.49 -15.09
N LEU A 30 7.96 22.82 -13.80
CA LEU A 30 8.30 21.82 -12.78
C LEU A 30 7.21 20.74 -12.64
N ALA A 31 5.94 21.13 -12.62
CA ALA A 31 4.81 20.21 -12.53
C ALA A 31 4.75 19.26 -13.74
N ALA A 32 5.04 19.75 -14.95
CA ALA A 32 5.01 18.94 -16.17
C ALA A 32 5.99 17.75 -16.12
N VAL A 33 7.14 17.91 -15.46
CA VAL A 33 8.14 16.84 -15.30
C VAL A 33 7.89 16.02 -14.03
N ALA A 34 7.53 16.66 -12.92
CA ALA A 34 7.39 16.00 -11.63
C ALA A 34 6.18 15.04 -11.58
N VAL A 35 5.02 15.47 -12.08
CA VAL A 35 3.77 14.69 -11.99
C VAL A 35 3.87 13.30 -12.65
N PRO A 36 4.32 13.15 -13.91
CA PRO A 36 4.42 11.81 -14.51
C PRO A 36 5.45 10.93 -13.80
N ASN A 37 6.55 11.51 -13.30
CA ASN A 37 7.59 10.77 -12.60
C ASN A 37 7.10 10.24 -11.24
N VAL A 38 6.38 11.05 -10.47
CA VAL A 38 5.78 10.64 -9.19
C VAL A 38 4.74 9.54 -9.42
N GLY A 39 3.89 9.66 -10.44
CA GLY A 39 2.91 8.62 -10.78
C GLY A 39 3.56 7.27 -11.09
N ARG A 40 4.64 7.27 -11.88
CA ARG A 40 5.42 6.05 -12.18
C ARG A 40 6.08 5.46 -10.94
N PHE A 41 6.66 6.29 -10.08
CA PHE A 41 7.31 5.85 -8.84
C PHE A 41 6.32 5.16 -7.89
N ILE A 42 5.14 5.75 -7.69
CA ILE A 42 4.09 5.14 -6.87
C ILE A 42 3.61 3.81 -7.48
N GLY A 43 3.43 3.76 -8.81
CA GLY A 43 3.04 2.53 -9.50
C GLY A 43 4.07 1.40 -9.34
N GLN A 44 5.36 1.71 -9.49
CA GLN A 44 6.45 0.74 -9.25
C GLN A 44 6.49 0.29 -7.79
N GLY A 45 6.37 1.21 -6.83
CA GLY A 45 6.33 0.87 -5.41
C GLY A 45 5.17 -0.08 -5.05
N LYS A 46 4.00 0.06 -5.71
CA LYS A 46 2.89 -0.90 -5.53
C LYS A 46 3.23 -2.29 -6.07
N ILE A 47 3.82 -2.38 -7.25
CA ILE A 47 4.22 -3.66 -7.85
C ILE A 47 5.25 -4.37 -6.96
N GLU A 48 6.25 -3.65 -6.46
CA GLU A 48 7.26 -4.19 -5.55
C GLU A 48 6.65 -4.64 -4.20
N ALA A 49 5.68 -3.88 -3.70
CA ALA A 49 4.94 -4.26 -2.50
C ALA A 49 4.16 -5.57 -2.70
N TYR A 50 3.51 -5.75 -3.85
CA TYR A 50 2.79 -6.99 -4.16
C TYR A 50 3.73 -8.20 -4.36
N ASP A 51 4.91 -8.02 -4.96
CA ASP A 51 5.91 -9.10 -5.06
C ASP A 51 6.44 -9.51 -3.67
N THR A 52 6.67 -8.52 -2.80
CA THR A 52 7.10 -8.76 -1.42
C THR A 52 6.00 -9.48 -0.63
N GLU A 53 4.74 -9.08 -0.80
CA GLU A 53 3.60 -9.74 -0.16
C GLU A 53 3.48 -11.20 -0.61
N LEU A 54 3.57 -11.48 -1.92
CA LEU A 54 3.56 -12.86 -2.44
C LEU A 54 4.64 -13.73 -1.78
N ARG A 55 5.87 -13.21 -1.65
CA ARG A 55 6.97 -13.94 -1.00
C ARG A 55 6.68 -14.23 0.48
N ASN A 56 6.06 -13.28 1.18
CA ASN A 56 5.68 -13.46 2.57
C ASN A 56 4.60 -14.54 2.71
N VAL A 57 3.56 -14.51 1.87
CA VAL A 57 2.50 -15.53 1.83
C VAL A 57 3.06 -16.90 1.53
N VAL A 58 3.94 -17.03 0.52
CA VAL A 58 4.60 -18.28 0.16
C VAL A 58 5.42 -18.83 1.33
N THR A 59 6.21 -17.97 1.98
CA THR A 59 7.07 -18.38 3.12
C THR A 59 6.21 -18.84 4.30
N ALA A 60 5.13 -18.14 4.61
CA ALA A 60 4.19 -18.53 5.67
C ALA A 60 3.49 -19.85 5.35
N THR A 61 3.07 -20.03 4.09
CA THR A 61 2.44 -21.28 3.61
C THR A 61 3.40 -22.45 3.76
N MET A 62 4.67 -22.28 3.38
CA MET A 62 5.70 -23.30 3.59
C MET A 62 5.89 -23.63 5.08
N GLY A 63 5.91 -22.61 5.94
CA GLY A 63 6.00 -22.80 7.40
C GLY A 63 4.84 -23.63 7.94
N MET A 64 3.61 -23.28 7.57
CA MET A 64 2.39 -24.01 7.94
C MET A 64 2.42 -25.45 7.42
N MET A 65 2.86 -25.67 6.18
CA MET A 65 2.93 -27.02 5.60
C MET A 65 3.98 -27.93 6.22
N VAL A 66 5.06 -27.37 6.75
CA VAL A 66 6.07 -28.14 7.49
C VAL A 66 5.52 -28.64 8.82
N GLU A 67 4.63 -27.88 9.45
CA GLU A 67 3.97 -28.27 10.70
C GLU A 67 2.76 -29.18 10.48
N SER A 68 2.09 -29.05 9.33
CA SER A 68 0.93 -29.84 8.96
C SER A 68 1.23 -31.34 8.96
N THR A 69 0.31 -32.13 9.54
CA THR A 69 0.43 -33.60 9.56
C THR A 69 0.05 -34.21 8.20
N THR A 70 -0.92 -33.60 7.52
CA THR A 70 -1.40 -34.02 6.20
C THR A 70 -0.62 -33.41 5.05
N ALA A 71 0.14 -32.33 5.31
CA ALA A 71 0.86 -31.55 4.30
C ALA A 71 -0.02 -31.18 3.10
N THR A 72 -1.32 -30.99 3.35
CA THR A 72 -2.34 -30.78 2.32
C THR A 72 -3.21 -29.60 2.73
N LEU A 73 -3.38 -28.64 1.82
CA LEU A 73 -4.27 -27.49 1.99
C LEU A 73 -5.66 -27.78 1.44
N VAL A 74 -6.67 -27.09 1.97
CA VAL A 74 -7.95 -26.94 1.29
C VAL A 74 -7.77 -25.90 0.19
N GLY A 75 -7.90 -26.33 -1.07
CA GLY A 75 -7.70 -25.45 -2.22
C GLY A 75 -8.71 -24.29 -2.22
N ILE A 76 -8.21 -23.06 -2.31
CA ILE A 76 -9.01 -21.83 -2.20
C ILE A 76 -8.35 -20.66 -2.93
N THR A 77 -9.16 -19.75 -3.48
CA THR A 77 -8.69 -18.44 -3.94
C THR A 77 -9.24 -17.35 -3.02
N THR A 78 -8.37 -16.66 -2.29
CA THR A 78 -8.78 -15.66 -1.29
C THR A 78 -7.69 -14.62 -1.04
N GLY A 79 -8.08 -13.45 -0.54
CA GLY A 79 -7.17 -12.46 0.06
C GLY A 79 -7.20 -12.46 1.59
N ASP A 80 -8.10 -13.25 2.18
CA ASP A 80 -8.27 -13.46 3.62
C ASP A 80 -7.54 -14.74 4.02
N MET A 81 -6.45 -14.60 4.79
CA MET A 81 -5.58 -15.71 5.16
C MET A 81 -6.17 -16.58 6.28
N ASP A 82 -7.24 -16.15 6.95
CA ASP A 82 -7.93 -16.98 7.96
C ASP A 82 -8.72 -18.13 7.31
N LEU A 83 -9.09 -17.96 6.03
CA LEU A 83 -9.79 -18.98 5.25
C LEU A 83 -8.85 -20.02 4.62
N VAL A 84 -7.53 -19.80 4.70
CA VAL A 84 -6.53 -20.73 4.15
C VAL A 84 -6.12 -21.69 5.25
N LEU A 85 -6.46 -22.96 5.08
CA LEU A 85 -6.36 -23.96 6.14
C LEU A 85 -5.88 -25.32 5.63
N THR A 86 -5.24 -26.07 6.52
CA THR A 86 -4.82 -27.45 6.24
C THR A 86 -5.98 -28.44 6.41
N THR A 87 -5.85 -29.63 5.84
CA THR A 87 -6.81 -30.73 6.05
C THR A 87 -6.61 -31.47 7.38
N ASP A 88 -5.82 -30.91 8.30
CA ASP A 88 -5.54 -31.50 9.62
C ASP A 88 -6.77 -31.44 10.54
N ALA A 89 -6.71 -32.22 11.64
CA ALA A 89 -7.71 -32.19 12.70
C ALA A 89 -7.02 -32.00 14.07
N PRO A 90 -7.03 -30.78 14.65
CA PRO A 90 -7.65 -29.54 14.16
C PRO A 90 -6.89 -28.91 12.97
N PRO A 91 -7.54 -28.10 12.13
CA PRO A 91 -6.89 -27.43 11.01
C PRO A 91 -5.92 -26.35 11.51
N LEU A 92 -4.78 -26.23 10.84
CA LEU A 92 -3.90 -25.08 10.98
C LEU A 92 -4.41 -23.96 10.07
N LEU A 93 -4.35 -22.71 10.52
CA LEU A 93 -4.78 -21.53 9.77
C LEU A 93 -3.55 -20.75 9.32
N LEU A 94 -3.53 -20.27 8.07
CA LEU A 94 -2.39 -19.49 7.56
C LEU A 94 -2.24 -18.15 8.28
N SER A 95 -3.33 -17.61 8.83
CA SER A 95 -3.35 -16.41 9.68
C SER A 95 -2.41 -16.52 10.89
N ASP A 96 -2.20 -17.72 11.46
CA ASP A 96 -1.28 -17.94 12.59
C ASP A 96 0.21 -17.85 12.21
N TYR A 97 0.53 -17.97 10.91
CA TYR A 97 1.91 -17.96 10.38
C TYR A 97 2.29 -16.62 9.75
N MET A 98 1.40 -15.63 9.79
CA MET A 98 1.59 -14.32 9.18
C MET A 98 1.45 -13.21 10.21
N ALA A 99 2.22 -12.14 10.02
CA ALA A 99 2.12 -10.94 10.84
C ALA A 99 1.39 -9.83 10.07
N GLY A 100 0.43 -9.18 10.71
CA GLY A 100 -0.30 -8.04 10.18
C GLY A 100 -1.80 -8.28 10.25
N LEU A 101 -2.51 -7.42 10.97
CA LEU A 101 -3.97 -7.45 11.07
C LEU A 101 -4.54 -6.22 10.37
N ASP A 102 -5.66 -6.38 9.70
CA ASP A 102 -6.49 -5.27 9.26
C ASP A 102 -7.32 -4.70 10.42
N ALA A 103 -8.17 -3.71 10.12
CA ALA A 103 -9.01 -3.06 11.12
C ALA A 103 -10.05 -4.01 11.75
N ASP A 104 -10.35 -5.13 11.09
CA ASP A 104 -11.29 -6.15 11.52
C ASP A 104 -10.59 -7.30 12.29
N GLY A 105 -9.27 -7.21 12.47
CA GLY A 105 -8.47 -8.20 13.19
C GLY A 105 -8.13 -9.43 12.35
N ILE A 106 -8.20 -9.33 11.02
CA ILE A 106 -7.92 -10.42 10.09
C ILE A 106 -6.59 -10.15 9.36
N VAL A 107 -5.83 -11.21 9.09
CA VAL A 107 -4.67 -11.12 8.19
C VAL A 107 -5.15 -11.02 6.76
N LYS A 108 -5.40 -9.79 6.29
CA LYS A 108 -5.85 -9.52 4.93
C LYS A 108 -4.72 -8.97 4.07
N THR A 109 -4.58 -9.58 2.90
CA THR A 109 -3.59 -9.19 1.89
C THR A 109 -4.18 -8.19 0.90
N GLY A 110 -3.31 -7.40 0.26
CA GLY A 110 -3.73 -6.45 -0.77
C GLY A 110 -4.16 -7.13 -2.07
N CYS A 111 -3.63 -8.32 -2.36
CA CYS A 111 -3.97 -9.14 -3.53
C CYS A 111 -4.90 -10.31 -3.16
N THR A 112 -5.36 -11.04 -4.18
CA THR A 112 -5.92 -12.39 -3.96
C THR A 112 -4.94 -13.44 -4.43
N TYR A 113 -4.90 -14.57 -3.74
CA TYR A 113 -3.99 -15.69 -4.01
C TYR A 113 -4.78 -16.98 -4.13
N THR A 114 -4.38 -17.82 -5.09
CA THR A 114 -4.84 -19.21 -5.20
C THR A 114 -3.85 -20.11 -4.47
N PHE A 115 -4.37 -20.87 -3.52
CA PHE A 115 -3.66 -21.90 -2.78
C PHE A 115 -4.11 -23.25 -3.31
N GLU A 116 -3.17 -24.02 -3.81
CA GLU A 116 -3.39 -25.39 -4.26
C GLU A 116 -3.16 -26.37 -3.11
N ALA A 117 -3.72 -27.58 -3.23
CA ALA A 117 -3.63 -28.60 -2.19
C ALA A 117 -2.18 -28.99 -1.85
N ASP A 118 -1.26 -28.85 -2.80
CA ASP A 118 0.17 -29.15 -2.66
C ASP A 118 0.99 -28.00 -2.05
N GLY A 119 0.35 -26.89 -1.66
CA GLY A 119 1.03 -25.72 -1.13
C GLY A 119 1.45 -24.67 -2.14
N THR A 120 1.21 -24.91 -3.43
CA THR A 120 1.54 -23.93 -4.45
C THR A 120 0.67 -22.70 -4.28
N VAL A 121 1.30 -21.54 -4.18
CA VAL A 121 0.63 -20.25 -4.08
C VAL A 121 0.86 -19.47 -5.36
N THR A 122 -0.23 -19.04 -6.00
CA THR A 122 -0.17 -18.18 -7.20
C THR A 122 -0.97 -16.91 -6.95
N GLN A 123 -0.43 -15.75 -7.31
CA GLN A 123 -1.17 -14.50 -7.25
C GLN A 123 -2.28 -14.51 -8.32
N ALA A 124 -3.54 -14.36 -7.91
CA ALA A 124 -4.71 -14.44 -8.77
C ALA A 124 -5.13 -13.05 -9.29
N SER A 125 -5.07 -12.01 -8.46
CA SER A 125 -5.34 -10.63 -8.88
C SER A 125 -4.61 -9.60 -8.04
N THR A 126 -4.09 -8.55 -8.69
CA THR A 126 -3.75 -7.29 -8.03
C THR A 126 -4.98 -6.37 -8.00
N PRO A 127 -5.16 -5.55 -6.95
CA PRO A 127 -6.28 -4.61 -6.84
C PRO A 127 -6.21 -3.46 -7.85
#